data_AF-A0A535DUL2-F1
#
_entry.id   AF-A0A535DUL2-F1
#
_cell.length_a   1.000
_cell.length_b   1.000
_cell.length_c   1.000
_cell.angle_alpha   90.00
_cell.angle_beta   90.00
_cell.angle_gamma   90.00
#
_symmetry.space_group_name_H-M   'P 1'
#
loop_
_entity.id
_entity.type
_entity.pdbx_description
1 polymer ?
#
loop_
_entity_poly.entity_id
_entity_poly.type
_entity_poly.pdbx_seq_one_letter_code
_entity_poly.pdbx_strand_id
1 'polypeptide(L)'
;IVLLTLLLGLGALNLLVWGPRMRRGRAAAAQFWRGVIGETALFAGVLVAAGFLTAFAPPAQANGAAFDETKHTSGIRIELLTATTLPGRNRFVVRVQQGLTPITGAEKVALRFTMVEHDMGEQELVATERAPGEYAAEGSPTAMLGTWKVQVIVRLAGRPDITALFTVPVSQPVGQEATTKIIAIPPYQLIVFSEPFQPQAGAPLTINAVVVDSKGDPVTGKKVHATFSGPTTAPALDAVENTAELGPGRYRFTVPGLDAGSWKVTISVSDAGSGVYDLEVTR
;
A
#
# COMPACT_ATOMS: atom_id res chain seq x y z
N ILE A 1 18.72 -20.60 -15.00
CA ILE A 1 19.51 -21.77 -14.54
C ILE A 1 19.76 -22.77 -15.67
N VAL A 2 18.73 -23.28 -16.35
CA VAL A 2 18.86 -24.25 -17.47
C VAL A 2 19.80 -23.80 -18.61
N LEU A 3 19.74 -22.52 -19.00
CA LEU A 3 20.62 -21.96 -20.04
C LEU A 3 22.09 -21.88 -19.60
N LEU A 4 22.32 -21.64 -18.32
CA LEU A 4 23.66 -21.50 -17.74
C LEU A 4 24.34 -22.86 -17.64
N THR A 5 23.57 -23.91 -17.31
CA THR A 5 24.03 -25.30 -17.35
C THR A 5 24.35 -25.78 -18.77
N LEU A 6 23.60 -25.34 -19.79
CA LEU A 6 23.89 -25.66 -21.21
C LEU A 6 25.18 -25.00 -21.70
N LEU A 7 25.42 -23.73 -21.32
CA LEU A 7 26.63 -22.99 -21.66
C LEU A 7 27.88 -23.60 -21.03
N LEU A 8 27.80 -23.96 -19.74
CA LEU A 8 28.88 -24.67 -19.05
C LEU A 8 29.16 -26.05 -19.67
N GLY A 9 28.12 -26.77 -20.10
CA GLY A 9 28.26 -28.05 -20.78
C GLY A 9 28.99 -27.95 -22.12
N LEU A 10 28.67 -26.94 -22.93
CA LEU A 10 29.33 -26.67 -24.21
C LEU A 10 30.79 -26.23 -24.04
N GLY A 11 31.05 -25.31 -23.10
CA GLY A 11 32.41 -24.86 -22.78
C GLY A 11 33.30 -26.00 -22.27
N ALA A 12 32.76 -26.88 -21.43
CA ALA A 12 33.47 -28.07 -20.95
C ALA A 12 33.81 -29.05 -22.09
N LEU A 13 32.88 -29.25 -23.03
CA LEU A 13 33.10 -30.13 -24.19
C LEU A 13 34.21 -29.58 -25.10
N ASN A 14 34.20 -28.28 -25.34
CA ASN A 14 35.17 -27.60 -26.20
C ASN A 14 36.59 -27.65 -25.59
N LEU A 15 36.70 -27.42 -24.27
CA LEU A 15 37.96 -27.39 -23.55
C LEU A 15 38.54 -28.79 -23.29
N LEU A 16 37.72 -29.77 -22.91
CA LEU A 16 38.19 -31.10 -22.47
C LEU A 16 38.28 -32.11 -23.61
N VAL A 17 37.49 -31.99 -24.67
CA VAL A 17 37.44 -32.99 -25.74
C VAL A 17 38.12 -32.47 -27.00
N TRP A 18 37.90 -31.22 -27.37
CA TRP A 18 38.32 -30.70 -28.69
C TRP A 18 39.68 -29.99 -28.62
N GLY A 19 39.99 -29.29 -27.53
CA GLY A 19 41.32 -28.74 -27.25
C GLY A 19 42.46 -29.79 -27.29
N PRO A 20 42.35 -30.94 -26.59
CA PRO A 20 43.38 -31.98 -26.61
C PRO A 20 43.50 -32.71 -27.95
N ARG A 21 42.44 -32.76 -28.76
CA ARG A 21 42.43 -33.42 -30.08
C ARG A 21 43.14 -32.60 -31.15
N MET A 22 43.13 -31.27 -31.06
CA MET A 22 43.91 -30.39 -31.94
C MET A 22 45.42 -30.47 -31.66
N ARG A 23 45.81 -30.60 -30.38
CA ARG A 23 47.21 -30.85 -29.99
C ARG A 23 47.80 -32.16 -30.54
N ARG A 24 46.94 -33.11 -30.96
CA ARG A 24 47.33 -34.40 -31.58
C ARG A 24 47.27 -34.40 -33.12
N GLY A 25 47.13 -33.24 -33.76
CA GLY A 25 47.32 -33.09 -35.22
C GLY A 25 46.20 -33.60 -36.13
N ARG A 26 44.97 -33.79 -35.64
CA ARG A 26 43.81 -34.09 -36.51
C ARG A 26 43.05 -32.81 -36.87
N ALA A 27 42.70 -32.67 -38.15
CA ALA A 27 41.93 -31.56 -38.70
C ALA A 27 40.53 -31.45 -38.06
N ALA A 28 40.46 -30.78 -36.90
CA ALA A 28 39.23 -30.52 -36.15
C ALA A 28 38.90 -29.02 -36.08
N ALA A 29 39.61 -28.19 -36.85
CA ALA A 29 39.43 -26.73 -36.87
C ALA A 29 37.99 -26.33 -37.24
N ALA A 30 37.36 -27.05 -38.19
CA ALA A 30 35.99 -26.79 -38.60
C ALA A 30 34.95 -27.15 -37.51
N GLN A 31 35.18 -28.22 -36.74
CA GLN A 31 34.31 -28.53 -35.60
C GLN A 31 34.50 -27.52 -34.47
N PHE A 32 35.74 -27.12 -34.15
CA PHE A 32 36.01 -26.09 -33.16
C PHE A 32 35.31 -24.76 -33.47
N TRP A 33 35.45 -24.25 -34.70
CA TRP A 33 34.76 -23.03 -35.11
C TRP A 33 33.23 -23.15 -35.06
N ARG A 34 32.66 -24.32 -35.38
CA ARG A 34 31.22 -24.57 -35.20
C ARG A 34 30.79 -24.56 -33.73
N GLY A 35 31.63 -25.07 -32.83
CA GLY A 35 31.42 -25.01 -31.38
C GLY A 35 31.43 -23.56 -30.86
N VAL A 36 32.45 -22.79 -31.25
CA VAL A 36 32.60 -21.37 -30.87
C VAL A 36 31.43 -20.52 -31.39
N ILE A 37 31.00 -20.74 -32.64
CA ILE A 37 29.84 -20.04 -33.21
C ILE A 37 28.56 -20.40 -32.46
N GLY A 38 28.35 -21.69 -32.13
CA GLY A 38 27.20 -22.14 -31.35
C GLY A 38 27.15 -21.54 -29.94
N GLU A 39 28.30 -21.46 -29.27
CA GLU A 39 28.42 -20.87 -27.94
C GLU A 39 28.17 -19.35 -27.95
N THR A 40 28.71 -18.66 -28.95
CA THR A 40 28.50 -17.21 -29.14
C THR A 40 27.04 -16.88 -29.44
N ALA A 41 26.38 -17.68 -30.29
CA ALA A 41 24.97 -17.50 -30.61
C ALA A 41 24.06 -17.74 -29.40
N LEU A 42 24.36 -18.74 -28.58
CA LEU A 42 23.61 -19.01 -27.35
C LEU A 42 23.79 -17.87 -26.33
N PHE A 43 25.03 -17.37 -26.17
CA PHE A 43 25.31 -16.24 -25.28
C PHE A 43 24.60 -14.96 -25.73
N ALA A 44 24.61 -14.67 -27.04
CA ALA A 44 23.86 -13.56 -27.61
C ALA A 44 22.35 -13.72 -27.37
N GLY A 45 21.80 -14.92 -27.52
CA GLY A 45 20.39 -15.22 -27.22
C GLY A 45 20.03 -14.98 -25.75
N VAL A 46 20.91 -15.35 -24.81
CA VAL A 46 20.72 -15.08 -23.38
C VAL A 46 20.72 -13.58 -23.10
N LEU A 47 21.63 -12.82 -23.71
CA LEU A 47 21.67 -11.36 -23.55
C LEU A 47 20.43 -10.68 -24.13
N VAL A 48 19.92 -11.14 -25.27
CA VAL A 48 18.67 -10.64 -25.85
C VAL A 48 17.48 -10.96 -24.94
N ALA A 49 17.37 -12.19 -24.43
CA ALA A 49 16.29 -12.58 -23.53
C ALA A 49 16.36 -11.83 -22.19
N ALA A 50 17.56 -11.66 -21.63
CA ALA A 50 17.78 -10.86 -20.43
C ALA A 50 17.42 -9.39 -20.68
N GLY A 51 17.85 -8.82 -21.81
CA GLY A 51 17.48 -7.47 -22.24
C GLY A 51 15.96 -7.31 -22.34
N PHE A 52 15.27 -8.27 -22.96
CA PHE A 52 13.81 -8.27 -23.08
C PHE A 52 13.13 -8.37 -21.70
N LEU A 53 13.64 -9.23 -20.81
CA LEU A 53 13.13 -9.40 -19.45
C LEU A 53 13.36 -8.17 -18.57
N THR A 54 14.47 -7.45 -18.75
CA THR A 54 14.79 -6.20 -18.05
C THR A 54 14.13 -4.97 -18.67
N ALA A 55 13.73 -5.05 -19.95
CA ALA A 55 13.04 -3.98 -20.66
C ALA A 55 11.54 -3.96 -20.40
N PHE A 56 10.98 -5.01 -19.77
CA PHE A 56 9.65 -4.88 -19.18
C PHE A 56 9.75 -3.81 -18.08
N ALA A 57 9.01 -2.72 -18.29
CA ALA A 57 8.79 -1.75 -17.25
C ALA A 57 8.36 -2.49 -15.97
N PRO A 58 8.87 -2.11 -14.79
CA PRO A 58 8.33 -2.60 -13.53
C PRO A 58 6.80 -2.54 -13.59
N PRO A 59 6.07 -3.54 -13.04
CA PRO A 59 4.61 -3.48 -13.01
C PRO A 59 4.21 -2.11 -12.49
N ALA A 60 3.39 -1.40 -13.28
CA ALA A 60 3.10 0.01 -13.06
C ALA A 60 2.81 0.24 -11.57
N GLN A 61 3.73 0.90 -10.87
CA GLN A 61 3.52 1.22 -9.47
C GLN A 61 2.28 2.09 -9.41
N ALA A 62 1.27 1.64 -8.65
CA ALA A 62 0.10 2.44 -8.36
C ALA A 62 0.58 3.75 -7.73
N ASN A 63 0.51 4.85 -8.47
CA ASN A 63 0.66 6.18 -7.90
C ASN A 63 -0.37 6.29 -6.78
N GLY A 64 -0.04 6.95 -5.66
CA GLY A 64 -1.01 7.46 -4.69
C GLY A 64 -2.00 8.50 -5.26
N ALA A 65 -2.19 8.48 -6.58
CA ALA A 65 -3.07 9.31 -7.37
C ALA A 65 -4.54 8.94 -7.15
N ALA A 66 -5.42 9.81 -7.62
CA ALA A 66 -6.85 9.61 -7.50
C ALA A 66 -7.29 8.24 -8.04
N PHE A 67 -8.09 7.54 -7.26
CA PHE A 67 -8.82 6.35 -7.69
C PHE A 67 -10.14 6.79 -8.30
N ASP A 68 -10.44 6.28 -9.48
CA ASP A 68 -11.70 6.47 -10.18
C ASP A 68 -12.03 5.16 -10.89
N GLU A 69 -13.03 4.45 -10.38
CA GLU A 69 -13.53 3.24 -11.01
C GLU A 69 -15.05 3.23 -11.01
N THR A 70 -15.64 2.77 -12.11
CA THR A 70 -17.08 2.60 -12.26
C THR A 70 -17.45 1.13 -12.39
N LYS A 71 -18.46 0.69 -11.64
CA LYS A 71 -19.11 -0.61 -11.78
C LYS A 71 -20.57 -0.43 -12.16
N HIS A 72 -21.06 -1.36 -12.97
CA HIS A 72 -22.48 -1.46 -13.31
C HIS A 72 -23.04 -2.71 -12.64
N THR A 73 -24.08 -2.53 -11.83
CA THR A 73 -24.72 -3.60 -11.07
C THR A 73 -26.22 -3.34 -11.01
N SER A 74 -27.04 -4.35 -11.31
CA SER A 74 -28.50 -4.23 -11.29
C SER A 74 -29.07 -3.03 -12.07
N GLY A 75 -28.43 -2.66 -13.20
CA GLY A 75 -28.83 -1.50 -14.03
C GLY A 75 -28.48 -0.13 -13.45
N ILE A 76 -27.72 -0.09 -12.35
CA ILE A 76 -27.24 1.12 -11.69
C ILE A 76 -25.73 1.23 -11.92
N ARG A 77 -25.30 2.44 -12.28
CA ARG A 77 -23.90 2.84 -12.36
C ARG A 77 -23.47 3.34 -10.99
N ILE A 78 -22.47 2.67 -10.41
CA ILE A 78 -21.84 3.06 -9.14
C ILE A 78 -20.38 3.41 -9.45
N GLU A 79 -20.01 4.65 -9.21
CA GLU A 79 -18.65 5.16 -9.41
C GLU A 79 -18.04 5.50 -8.04
N LEU A 80 -16.86 4.93 -7.76
CA LEU A 80 -16.10 5.18 -6.56
C LEU A 80 -14.90 6.07 -6.91
N LEU A 81 -14.84 7.22 -6.24
CA LEU A 81 -13.82 8.22 -6.39
C LEU A 81 -13.10 8.41 -5.06
N THR A 82 -11.77 8.44 -5.07
CA THR A 82 -11.00 9.03 -3.98
C THR A 82 -9.83 9.83 -4.55
N ALA A 83 -9.57 11.02 -4.00
CA ALA A 83 -8.53 11.90 -4.54
C ALA A 83 -7.11 11.35 -4.32
N THR A 84 -6.95 10.46 -3.34
CA THR A 84 -5.68 9.86 -2.95
C THR A 84 -5.90 8.41 -2.58
N THR A 85 -4.92 7.56 -2.88
CA THR A 85 -4.87 6.17 -2.38
C THR A 85 -3.73 6.00 -1.38
N LEU A 86 -3.64 6.94 -0.44
CA LEU A 86 -2.62 6.93 0.61
C LEU A 86 -3.13 6.21 1.87
N PRO A 87 -2.24 5.60 2.65
CA PRO A 87 -2.62 5.00 3.93
C PRO A 87 -3.07 6.08 4.92
N GLY A 88 -4.23 5.93 5.57
CA GLY A 88 -4.76 6.89 6.55
C GLY A 88 -6.11 7.49 6.14
N ARG A 89 -6.44 8.70 6.64
CA ARG A 89 -7.72 9.36 6.34
C ARG A 89 -7.82 9.80 4.90
N ASN A 90 -8.82 9.25 4.22
CA ASN A 90 -9.16 9.59 2.85
C ASN A 90 -10.62 10.03 2.79
N ARG A 91 -10.93 10.79 1.74
CA ARG A 91 -12.30 11.11 1.36
C ARG A 91 -12.71 10.18 0.23
N PHE A 92 -13.81 9.46 0.44
CA PHE A 92 -14.44 8.59 -0.55
C PHE A 92 -15.73 9.23 -1.03
N VAL A 93 -15.88 9.31 -2.34
CA VAL A 93 -17.08 9.82 -3.00
C VAL A 93 -17.67 8.70 -3.83
N VAL A 94 -18.95 8.42 -3.63
CA VAL A 94 -19.74 7.44 -4.36
C VAL A 94 -20.76 8.18 -5.18
N ARG A 95 -20.73 8.00 -6.50
CA ARG A 95 -21.78 8.49 -7.39
C ARG A 95 -22.67 7.34 -7.80
N VAL A 96 -23.97 7.54 -7.64
CA VAL A 96 -24.99 6.52 -7.94
C VAL A 96 -25.94 7.07 -8.99
N GLN A 97 -26.03 6.41 -10.13
CA GLN A 97 -26.83 6.86 -11.27
C GLN A 97 -27.56 5.69 -11.92
N GLN A 98 -28.77 5.94 -12.43
CA GLN A 98 -29.50 5.02 -13.29
C GLN A 98 -29.61 5.64 -14.69
N GLY A 99 -28.84 5.13 -15.64
CA GLY A 99 -28.67 5.80 -16.94
C GLY A 99 -27.99 7.16 -16.76
N LEU A 100 -28.67 8.24 -17.18
CA LEU A 100 -28.20 9.62 -17.00
C LEU A 100 -28.81 10.32 -15.76
N THR A 101 -29.64 9.61 -15.00
CA THR A 101 -30.38 10.17 -13.87
C THR A 101 -29.66 9.85 -12.56
N PRO A 102 -29.23 10.85 -11.77
CA PRO A 102 -28.68 10.62 -10.44
C PRO A 102 -29.72 10.01 -9.49
N ILE A 103 -29.31 9.03 -8.69
CA ILE A 103 -30.18 8.42 -7.68
C ILE A 103 -29.98 9.15 -6.35
N THR A 104 -30.95 10.00 -6.03
CA THR A 104 -30.98 10.80 -4.80
C THR A 104 -31.77 10.11 -3.69
N GLY A 105 -31.53 10.49 -2.43
CA GLY A 105 -32.36 10.06 -1.31
C GLY A 105 -32.29 8.56 -1.03
N ALA A 106 -31.12 7.93 -1.27
CA ALA A 106 -30.88 6.57 -0.81
C ALA A 106 -31.04 6.47 0.71
N GLU A 107 -31.67 5.40 1.21
CA GLU A 107 -31.85 5.20 2.66
C GLU A 107 -30.51 5.02 3.38
N LYS A 108 -29.53 4.43 2.69
CA LYS A 108 -28.16 4.28 3.18
C LYS A 108 -27.19 4.10 2.01
N VAL A 109 -26.07 4.79 2.05
CA VAL A 109 -24.89 4.46 1.23
C VAL A 109 -23.75 4.19 2.19
N ALA A 110 -23.19 2.98 2.15
CA ALA A 110 -22.08 2.58 2.99
C ALA A 110 -20.92 2.02 2.16
N LEU A 111 -19.71 2.25 2.64
CA LEU A 111 -18.48 1.67 2.12
C LEU A 111 -17.92 0.74 3.18
N ARG A 112 -17.70 -0.51 2.80
CA ARG A 112 -17.16 -1.55 3.66
C ARG A 112 -15.79 -1.96 3.16
N PHE A 113 -14.80 -1.89 4.04
CA PHE A 113 -13.39 -2.04 3.72
C PHE A 113 -12.85 -3.31 4.35
N THR A 114 -12.18 -4.12 3.53
CA THR A 114 -11.46 -5.32 3.96
C THR A 114 -10.11 -5.35 3.26
N MET A 115 -9.04 -5.66 3.98
CA MET A 115 -7.71 -5.79 3.40
C MET A 115 -7.53 -7.22 2.87
N VAL A 116 -6.84 -7.36 1.74
CA VAL A 116 -6.64 -8.67 1.10
C VAL A 116 -5.48 -9.41 1.76
N GLU A 117 -4.40 -8.71 2.08
CA GLU A 117 -3.15 -9.32 2.53
C GLU A 117 -3.14 -9.66 4.04
N HIS A 118 -3.79 -8.84 4.87
CA HIS A 118 -3.85 -9.01 6.33
C HIS A 118 -5.28 -8.85 6.85
N ASP A 119 -5.64 -9.57 7.91
CA ASP A 119 -6.96 -9.42 8.56
C ASP A 119 -6.97 -8.20 9.47
N MET A 120 -7.30 -7.05 8.89
CA MET A 120 -7.44 -5.78 9.61
C MET A 120 -8.84 -5.60 10.23
N GLY A 121 -9.67 -6.63 10.19
CA GLY A 121 -11.10 -6.53 10.45
C GLY A 121 -11.85 -5.75 9.36
N GLU A 122 -13.18 -5.81 9.44
CA GLU A 122 -14.06 -5.07 8.55
C GLU A 122 -14.30 -3.66 9.10
N GLN A 123 -14.11 -2.64 8.26
CA GLN A 123 -14.45 -1.25 8.59
C GLN A 123 -15.63 -0.78 7.74
N GLU A 124 -16.56 -0.03 8.32
CA GLU A 124 -17.69 0.56 7.59
C GLU A 124 -17.70 2.07 7.75
N LEU A 125 -17.82 2.79 6.63
CA LEU A 125 -18.11 4.22 6.60
C LEU A 125 -19.48 4.44 5.97
N VAL A 126 -20.33 5.23 6.64
CA VAL A 126 -21.61 5.67 6.09
C VAL A 126 -21.41 7.00 5.38
N ALA A 127 -21.79 7.06 4.10
CA ALA A 127 -21.69 8.24 3.27
C ALA A 127 -22.97 9.08 3.35
N THR A 128 -22.79 10.40 3.32
CA THR A 128 -23.89 11.37 3.31
C THR A 128 -24.02 12.00 1.93
N GLU A 129 -25.26 12.21 1.47
CA GLU A 129 -25.51 12.86 0.19
C GLU A 129 -25.07 14.33 0.25
N ARG A 130 -24.21 14.75 -0.68
CA ARG A 130 -23.71 16.13 -0.77
C ARG A 130 -24.32 16.89 -1.96
N ALA A 131 -24.56 16.18 -3.05
CA ALA A 131 -25.19 16.68 -4.25
C ALA A 131 -26.07 15.55 -4.83
N PRO A 132 -26.99 15.85 -5.76
CA PRO A 132 -27.88 14.83 -6.30
C PRO A 132 -27.13 13.58 -6.80
N GLY A 133 -27.30 12.46 -6.11
CA GLY A 133 -26.67 11.17 -6.42
C GLY A 133 -25.17 11.09 -6.13
N GLU A 134 -24.59 12.06 -5.43
CA GLU A 134 -23.21 12.06 -4.95
C GLU A 134 -23.16 11.98 -3.42
N TYR A 135 -22.61 10.88 -2.91
CA TYR A 135 -22.51 10.56 -1.50
C TYR A 135 -21.05 10.59 -1.07
N ALA A 136 -20.71 11.24 0.04
CA ALA A 136 -19.34 11.36 0.51
C ALA A 136 -19.17 10.84 1.94
N ALA A 137 -18.07 10.14 2.19
CA ALA A 137 -17.62 9.75 3.52
C ALA A 137 -16.14 10.09 3.70
N GLU A 138 -15.73 10.38 4.93
CA GLU A 138 -14.33 10.62 5.29
C GLU A 138 -13.97 9.76 6.50
N GLY A 139 -12.80 9.12 6.44
CA GLY A 139 -12.30 8.27 7.51
C GLY A 139 -11.00 7.61 7.13
N SER A 140 -10.40 6.85 8.05
CA SER A 140 -9.11 6.18 7.88
C SER A 140 -9.16 4.65 7.78
N PRO A 141 -10.13 4.04 7.05
CA PRO A 141 -10.26 2.59 7.01
C PRO A 141 -9.03 1.92 6.39
N THR A 142 -8.43 2.56 5.37
CA THR A 142 -7.23 2.13 4.64
C THR A 142 -5.95 2.57 5.34
N ALA A 143 -5.73 2.18 6.59
CA ALA A 143 -4.57 2.64 7.38
C ALA A 143 -3.22 1.98 7.01
N MET A 144 -3.27 0.90 6.21
CA MET A 144 -2.10 0.11 5.84
C MET A 144 -1.93 0.06 4.31
N LEU A 145 -0.69 0.03 3.86
CA LEU A 145 -0.32 -0.18 2.48
C LEU A 145 -0.72 -1.59 2.04
N GLY A 146 -1.26 -1.72 0.83
CA GLY A 146 -1.69 -3.00 0.27
C GLY A 146 -2.98 -2.87 -0.52
N THR A 147 -3.63 -4.00 -0.77
CA THR A 147 -4.83 -4.08 -1.58
C THR A 147 -6.06 -4.09 -0.70
N TRP A 148 -6.93 -3.11 -0.90
CA TRP A 148 -8.18 -3.00 -0.14
C TRP A 148 -9.37 -3.31 -1.04
N LYS A 149 -10.22 -4.23 -0.58
CA LYS A 149 -11.55 -4.45 -1.12
C LYS A 149 -12.50 -3.44 -0.50
N VAL A 150 -13.10 -2.60 -1.34
CA VAL A 150 -14.11 -1.62 -0.94
C VAL A 150 -15.44 -2.05 -1.53
N GLN A 151 -16.32 -2.59 -0.69
CA GLN A 151 -17.69 -2.92 -1.06
C GLN A 151 -18.59 -1.71 -0.81
N VAL A 152 -19.10 -1.12 -1.88
CA VAL A 152 -20.12 -0.09 -1.82
C VAL A 152 -21.48 -0.76 -1.74
N ILE A 153 -22.28 -0.36 -0.76
CA ILE A 153 -23.62 -0.87 -0.47
C ILE A 153 -24.58 0.31 -0.57
N VAL A 154 -25.52 0.24 -1.51
CA VAL A 154 -26.55 1.25 -1.73
C VAL A 154 -27.91 0.64 -1.39
N ARG A 155 -28.57 1.19 -0.38
CA ARG A 155 -29.92 0.83 0.02
C ARG A 155 -30.92 1.86 -0.50
N LEU A 156 -31.89 1.38 -1.27
CA LEU A 156 -32.97 2.18 -1.82
C LEU A 156 -34.30 1.69 -1.25
N ALA A 157 -35.23 2.61 -0.99
CA ALA A 157 -36.53 2.29 -0.43
C ALA A 157 -37.28 1.25 -1.29
N GLY A 158 -37.74 0.19 -0.62
CA GLY A 158 -38.51 -0.89 -1.25
C GLY A 158 -37.72 -1.75 -2.25
N ARG A 159 -36.38 -1.69 -2.26
CA ARG A 159 -35.52 -2.53 -3.10
C ARG A 159 -34.47 -3.28 -2.27
N PRO A 160 -34.00 -4.46 -2.75
CA PRO A 160 -32.82 -5.11 -2.17
C PRO A 160 -31.58 -4.22 -2.25
N ASP A 161 -30.66 -4.41 -1.31
CA ASP A 161 -29.38 -3.71 -1.30
C ASP A 161 -28.59 -4.00 -2.59
N ILE A 162 -28.13 -2.94 -3.23
CA ILE A 162 -27.28 -3.03 -4.41
C ILE A 162 -25.83 -2.94 -3.95
N THR A 163 -25.00 -3.88 -4.42
CA THR A 163 -23.59 -3.92 -4.03
C THR A 163 -22.66 -3.88 -5.24
N ALA A 164 -21.55 -3.16 -5.09
CA ALA A 164 -20.44 -3.12 -6.03
C ALA A 164 -19.12 -3.27 -5.28
N LEU A 165 -18.26 -4.16 -5.75
CA LEU A 165 -16.94 -4.42 -5.16
C LEU A 165 -15.85 -3.76 -6.01
N PHE A 166 -15.03 -2.94 -5.35
CA PHE A 166 -13.88 -2.26 -5.90
C PHE A 166 -12.60 -2.79 -5.27
N THR A 167 -11.50 -2.75 -6.02
CA THR A 167 -10.18 -3.15 -5.53
C THR A 167 -9.26 -1.94 -5.61
N VAL A 168 -8.99 -1.33 -4.45
CA VAL A 168 -8.25 -0.08 -4.32
C VAL A 168 -6.83 -0.39 -3.87
N PRO A 169 -5.80 -0.13 -4.70
CA PRO A 169 -4.41 -0.25 -4.28
C PRO A 169 -4.03 0.97 -3.44
N VAL A 170 -3.63 0.73 -2.19
CA VAL A 170 -3.16 1.77 -1.26
C VAL A 170 -1.64 1.72 -1.22
N SER A 171 -1.01 2.80 -1.65
CA SER A 171 0.44 2.89 -1.86
C SER A 171 1.03 4.18 -1.30
N GLN A 172 2.37 4.24 -1.21
CA GLN A 172 3.07 5.46 -0.79
C GLN A 172 3.15 6.45 -1.95
N PRO A 173 3.15 7.78 -1.68
CA PRO A 173 3.36 8.77 -2.73
C PRO A 173 4.81 8.69 -3.24
N VAL A 174 5.00 8.79 -4.55
CA VAL A 174 6.33 8.79 -5.15
C VAL A 174 7.04 10.10 -4.83
N GLY A 175 8.23 10.03 -4.23
CA GLY A 175 9.07 11.20 -3.95
C GLY A 175 8.71 11.96 -2.67
N GLN A 176 7.85 11.42 -1.82
CA GLN A 176 7.55 11.95 -0.48
C GLN A 176 7.88 10.89 0.57
N GLU A 177 8.62 11.25 1.61
CA GLU A 177 8.84 10.35 2.75
C GLU A 177 7.49 10.05 3.40
N ALA A 178 7.18 8.77 3.54
CA ALA A 178 5.94 8.36 4.17
C ALA A 178 5.95 8.76 5.64
N THR A 179 4.95 9.54 6.06
CA THR A 179 4.59 9.65 7.47
C THR A 179 4.06 8.33 8.00
N THR A 180 3.67 7.38 7.15
CA THR A 180 3.37 6.02 7.60
C THR A 180 4.65 5.24 7.88
N LYS A 181 4.94 5.02 9.17
CA LYS A 181 6.07 4.24 9.66
C LYS A 181 5.59 2.97 10.37
N ILE A 182 6.19 1.84 10.03
CA ILE A 182 6.03 0.60 10.80
C ILE A 182 7.13 0.57 11.86
N ILE A 183 6.74 0.48 13.12
CA ILE A 183 7.62 0.44 14.28
C ILE A 183 7.48 -0.92 14.94
N ALA A 184 8.56 -1.71 14.95
CA ALA A 184 8.59 -2.98 15.66
C ALA A 184 8.73 -2.73 17.18
N ILE A 185 7.74 -3.14 17.96
CA ILE A 185 7.76 -3.12 19.42
C ILE A 185 7.34 -4.52 19.90
N PRO A 186 8.28 -5.50 19.91
CA PRO A 186 7.93 -6.90 20.16
C PRO A 186 7.08 -7.09 21.43
N PRO A 187 5.99 -7.87 21.37
CA PRO A 187 5.57 -8.74 20.27
C PRO A 187 4.74 -8.06 19.17
N TYR A 188 4.55 -6.75 19.24
CA TYR A 188 3.66 -5.98 18.35
C TYR A 188 4.41 -5.26 17.23
N GLN A 189 3.65 -4.83 16.24
CA GLN A 189 4.05 -3.82 15.27
C GLN A 189 3.07 -2.65 15.37
N LEU A 190 3.60 -1.43 15.30
CA LEU A 190 2.80 -0.22 15.24
C LEU A 190 2.87 0.37 13.85
N ILE A 191 1.72 0.61 13.25
CA ILE A 191 1.60 1.38 12.01
C ILE A 191 1.20 2.79 12.41
N VAL A 192 2.14 3.73 12.32
CA VAL A 192 1.98 5.10 12.79
C VAL A 192 1.95 6.03 11.60
N PHE A 193 1.03 6.99 11.57
CA PHE A 193 0.96 8.04 10.55
C PHE A 193 0.34 9.32 11.10
N SER A 194 0.65 10.46 10.48
CA SER A 194 0.06 11.75 10.85
C SER A 194 -0.97 12.23 9.83
N GLU A 195 -1.96 12.97 10.32
CA GLU A 195 -2.94 13.70 9.50
C GLU A 195 -2.97 15.17 9.93
N PRO A 196 -2.75 16.13 9.02
CA PRO A 196 -2.43 15.91 7.61
C PRO A 196 -1.05 15.23 7.42
N PHE A 197 -0.86 14.60 6.27
CA PHE A 197 0.43 13.98 5.89
C PHE A 197 1.59 14.98 5.82
N GLN A 198 1.27 16.26 5.67
CA GLN A 198 2.21 17.38 5.77
C GLN A 198 1.72 18.30 6.89
N PRO A 199 2.12 18.03 8.15
CA PRO A 199 1.79 18.90 9.27
C PRO A 199 2.32 20.31 9.02
N GLN A 200 1.45 21.30 9.25
CA GLN A 200 1.80 22.71 9.18
C GLN A 200 2.04 23.25 10.58
N ALA A 201 3.04 24.12 10.71
CA ALA A 201 3.43 24.70 11.98
C ALA A 201 2.24 25.41 12.65
N GLY A 202 2.00 25.11 13.93
CA GLY A 202 0.91 25.68 14.72
C GLY A 202 -0.50 25.19 14.34
N ALA A 203 -0.66 24.39 13.29
CA ALA A 203 -1.95 23.79 12.94
C ALA A 203 -2.17 22.48 13.72
N PRO A 204 -3.42 22.18 14.13
CA PRO A 204 -3.72 20.92 14.77
C PRO A 204 -3.44 19.75 13.82
N LEU A 205 -2.85 18.69 14.35
CA LEU A 205 -2.67 17.43 13.65
C LEU A 205 -3.12 16.26 14.53
N THR A 206 -3.38 15.12 13.90
CA THR A 206 -3.54 13.86 14.61
C THR A 206 -2.42 12.92 14.26
N ILE A 207 -1.96 12.15 15.23
CA ILE A 207 -1.09 11.00 14.98
C ILE A 207 -1.96 9.77 15.25
N ASN A 208 -2.10 8.93 14.25
CA ASN A 208 -2.83 7.68 14.35
C ASN A 208 -1.81 6.55 14.50
N ALA A 209 -2.10 5.62 15.39
CA ALA A 209 -1.30 4.42 15.60
C ALA A 209 -2.21 3.19 15.54
N VAL A 210 -1.84 2.19 14.74
CA VAL A 210 -2.51 0.89 14.72
C VAL A 210 -1.59 -0.12 15.36
N VAL A 211 -2.02 -0.74 16.45
CA VAL A 211 -1.26 -1.80 17.12
C VAL A 211 -1.73 -3.13 16.55
N VAL A 212 -0.81 -3.87 15.95
CA VAL A 212 -1.06 -5.21 15.41
C VAL A 212 -0.10 -6.23 16.02
N ASP A 213 -0.51 -7.50 16.04
CA ASP A 213 0.35 -8.59 16.48
C ASP A 213 1.32 -9.05 15.36
N SER A 214 2.03 -10.16 15.58
CA SER A 214 2.98 -10.71 14.60
C SER A 214 2.34 -11.31 13.35
N LYS A 215 1.01 -11.54 13.35
CA LYS A 215 0.23 -12.00 12.20
C LYS A 215 -0.38 -10.84 11.42
N GLY A 216 -0.39 -9.65 12.02
CA GLY A 216 -1.03 -8.45 11.48
C GLY A 216 -2.44 -8.23 12.02
N ASP A 217 -2.88 -9.00 13.01
CA ASP A 217 -4.21 -8.88 13.60
C ASP A 217 -4.25 -7.67 14.56
N PRO A 218 -5.28 -6.81 14.52
CA PRO A 218 -5.38 -5.65 15.42
C PRO A 218 -5.48 -6.04 16.89
N VAL A 219 -4.72 -5.36 17.75
CA VAL A 219 -4.68 -5.60 19.20
C VAL A 219 -5.35 -4.47 19.96
N THR A 220 -6.50 -4.76 20.56
CA THR A 220 -7.32 -3.80 21.32
C THR A 220 -6.92 -3.70 22.79
N GLY A 221 -7.32 -2.62 23.45
CA GLY A 221 -7.25 -2.47 24.91
C GLY A 221 -5.86 -2.18 25.47
N LYS A 222 -4.92 -1.74 24.63
CA LYS A 222 -3.58 -1.30 25.07
C LYS A 222 -3.59 0.16 25.49
N LYS A 223 -2.68 0.55 26.36
CA LYS A 223 -2.40 1.97 26.60
C LYS A 223 -1.26 2.38 25.71
N VAL A 224 -1.49 3.37 24.85
CA VAL A 224 -0.47 3.89 23.94
C VAL A 224 -0.18 5.33 24.34
N HIS A 225 1.10 5.63 24.59
CA HIS A 225 1.56 6.92 25.10
C HIS A 225 2.62 7.50 24.17
N ALA A 226 2.62 8.82 23.98
CA ALA A 226 3.55 9.52 23.10
C ALA A 226 4.28 10.64 23.86
N THR A 227 5.60 10.68 23.71
CA THR A 227 6.44 11.82 24.11
C THR A 227 7.10 12.45 22.90
N PHE A 228 7.34 13.76 22.97
CA PHE A 228 7.78 14.56 21.85
C PHE A 228 9.13 15.19 22.17
N SER A 229 10.08 15.06 21.25
CA SER A 229 11.38 15.72 21.30
C SER A 229 11.60 16.46 19.98
N GLY A 230 11.86 17.76 20.03
CA GLY A 230 11.96 18.58 18.83
C GLY A 230 12.48 19.98 19.13
N PRO A 231 12.23 20.95 18.23
CA PRO A 231 12.70 22.33 18.36
C PRO A 231 12.19 23.01 19.63
N THR A 232 11.01 22.63 20.10
CA THR A 232 10.38 23.15 21.32
C THR A 232 9.84 22.01 22.17
N THR A 233 9.46 22.33 23.41
CA THR A 233 8.84 21.36 24.32
C THR A 233 7.37 21.18 23.98
N ALA A 234 6.94 19.95 23.72
CA ALA A 234 5.54 19.59 23.59
C ALA A 234 5.12 18.61 24.71
N PRO A 235 3.89 18.70 25.22
CA PRO A 235 3.41 17.83 26.29
C PRO A 235 3.31 16.38 25.81
N ALA A 236 3.50 15.44 26.73
CA ALA A 236 3.21 14.04 26.47
C ALA A 236 1.70 13.82 26.32
N LEU A 237 1.30 12.87 25.49
CA LEU A 237 -0.09 12.59 25.16
C LEU A 237 -0.40 11.10 25.29
N ASP A 238 -1.57 10.78 25.82
CA ASP A 238 -2.12 9.43 25.77
C ASP A 238 -3.06 9.32 24.57
N ALA A 239 -2.99 8.18 23.87
CA ALA A 239 -3.86 7.91 22.75
C ALA A 239 -5.23 7.42 23.24
N VAL A 240 -6.26 7.77 22.49
CA VAL A 240 -7.61 7.24 22.68
C VAL A 240 -7.85 6.13 21.67
N GLU A 241 -8.20 4.93 22.15
CA GLU A 241 -8.76 3.88 21.29
C GLU A 241 -10.25 4.16 21.07
N ASN A 242 -10.68 4.28 19.81
CA ASN A 242 -12.09 4.41 19.47
C ASN A 242 -12.50 3.29 18.52
N THR A 243 -12.83 2.13 19.09
CA THR A 243 -13.18 0.94 18.30
C THR A 243 -14.43 1.13 17.44
N ALA A 244 -15.35 1.99 17.85
CA ALA A 244 -16.59 2.26 17.12
C ALA A 244 -16.38 3.14 15.88
N GLU A 245 -15.48 4.12 15.95
CA GLU A 245 -15.22 5.03 14.81
C GLU A 245 -14.00 4.64 13.98
N LEU A 246 -12.95 4.13 14.63
CA LEU A 246 -11.67 3.86 13.99
C LEU A 246 -11.52 2.39 13.59
N GLY A 247 -12.17 1.49 14.34
CA GLY A 247 -11.93 0.05 14.28
C GLY A 247 -11.04 -0.47 15.41
N PRO A 248 -10.93 -1.80 15.56
CA PRO A 248 -10.16 -2.41 16.64
C PRO A 248 -8.66 -2.10 16.52
N GLY A 249 -7.98 -1.91 17.67
CA GLY A 249 -6.53 -1.75 17.74
C GLY A 249 -6.01 -0.43 17.18
N ARG A 250 -6.88 0.57 17.03
CA ARG A 250 -6.57 1.87 16.42
C ARG A 250 -6.71 3.00 17.42
N TYR A 251 -5.62 3.74 17.54
CA TYR A 251 -5.39 4.73 18.57
C TYR A 251 -5.14 6.09 17.93
N ARG A 252 -5.67 7.14 18.54
CA ARG A 252 -5.53 8.52 18.04
C ARG A 252 -4.91 9.42 19.12
N PHE A 253 -3.85 10.13 18.76
CA PHE A 253 -3.30 11.26 19.50
C PHE A 253 -3.78 12.56 18.84
N THR A 254 -4.41 13.43 19.62
CA THR A 254 -4.78 14.77 19.15
C THR A 254 -3.70 15.75 19.58
N VAL A 255 -2.97 16.31 18.60
CA VAL A 255 -1.88 17.25 18.84
C VAL A 255 -2.39 18.66 18.49
N PRO A 256 -2.46 19.60 19.45
CA PRO A 256 -2.98 20.95 19.21
C PRO A 256 -2.20 21.74 18.14
N GLY A 257 -0.92 21.42 17.98
CA GLY A 257 0.00 21.97 16.99
C GLY A 257 1.44 21.76 17.44
N LEU A 258 2.36 21.78 16.48
CA LEU A 258 3.81 21.69 16.71
C LEU A 258 4.50 22.83 15.97
N ASP A 259 5.65 23.28 16.48
CA ASP A 259 6.48 24.26 15.77
C ASP A 259 7.17 23.62 14.57
N ALA A 260 7.53 24.46 13.59
CA ALA A 260 8.24 24.01 12.39
C ALA A 260 9.58 23.35 12.73
N GLY A 261 9.88 22.24 12.05
CA GLY A 261 11.14 21.49 12.16
C GLY A 261 10.93 19.99 12.37
N SER A 262 12.04 19.30 12.65
CA SER A 262 12.07 17.86 12.82
C SER A 262 11.74 17.44 14.25
N TRP A 263 10.72 16.59 14.40
CA TRP A 263 10.28 16.03 15.67
C TRP A 263 10.53 14.53 15.72
N LYS A 264 10.93 14.05 16.90
CA LYS A 264 10.98 12.64 17.28
C LYS A 264 9.84 12.37 18.25
N VAL A 265 8.85 11.62 17.78
CA VAL A 265 7.72 11.17 18.59
C VAL A 265 8.02 9.75 19.07
N THR A 266 8.30 9.60 20.37
CA THR A 266 8.50 8.28 20.96
C THR A 266 7.15 7.74 21.41
N ILE A 267 6.69 6.67 20.75
CA ILE A 267 5.41 6.03 21.03
C ILE A 267 5.68 4.74 21.79
N SER A 268 5.07 4.61 22.97
CA SER A 268 5.13 3.42 23.81
C SER A 268 3.79 2.70 23.87
N VAL A 269 3.85 1.37 23.97
CA VAL A 269 2.70 0.51 24.24
C VAL A 269 2.91 -0.13 25.60
N SER A 270 1.88 -0.09 26.44
CA SER A 270 1.91 -0.70 27.78
C SER A 270 2.38 -2.15 27.71
N ASP A 271 3.27 -2.51 28.64
CA ASP A 271 3.77 -3.87 28.85
C ASP A 271 4.62 -4.45 27.69
N ALA A 272 5.07 -3.63 26.73
CA ALA A 272 5.95 -4.07 25.64
C ALA A 272 7.21 -3.22 25.53
N GLY A 273 7.07 -1.95 25.15
CA GLY A 273 8.22 -1.09 24.88
C GLY A 273 7.83 0.16 24.12
N SER A 274 8.80 0.78 23.46
CA SER A 274 8.60 1.99 22.67
C SER A 274 9.38 1.97 21.36
N GLY A 275 9.00 2.84 20.46
CA GLY A 275 9.78 3.14 19.27
C GLY A 275 9.52 4.55 18.77
N VAL A 276 10.31 4.95 17.78
CA VAL A 276 10.40 6.36 17.35
C VAL A 276 9.73 6.54 16.00
N TYR A 277 8.85 7.52 15.95
CA TYR A 277 8.24 8.06 14.74
C TYR A 277 8.84 9.46 14.47
N ASP A 278 9.52 9.61 13.33
CA ASP A 278 10.10 10.89 12.93
C ASP A 278 9.03 11.67 12.13
N LEU A 279 8.84 12.94 12.48
CA LEU A 279 7.80 13.80 11.94
C LEU A 279 8.40 15.15 11.54
N GLU A 280 8.29 15.52 10.27
CA GLU A 280 8.70 16.85 9.80
C GLU A 280 7.49 17.78 9.76
N VAL A 281 7.61 18.95 10.40
CA VAL A 281 6.56 19.98 10.44
C VAL A 281 7.01 21.16 9.59
N THR A 282 6.26 21.47 8.53
CA THR A 282 6.59 22.54 7.59
C THR A 282 6.04 23.89 8.06
N ARG A 283 6.61 24.99 7.59
CA ARG A 283 6.07 26.35 7.80
C ARG A 283 4.92 26.66 6.85
#